data_AF-A0A653MM85-F1
#
_entry.id   AF-A0A653MM85-F1
#
_cell.length_a   1.000
_cell.length_b   1.000
_cell.length_c   1.000
_cell.angle_alpha   90.00
_cell.angle_beta   90.00
_cell.angle_gamma   90.00
#
_symmetry.space_group_name_H-M   'P 1'
#
loop_
_entity.id
_entity.type
_entity.pdbx_description
1 polymer ?
#
loop_
_entity_poly.entity_id
_entity_poly.type
_entity_poly.pdbx_seq_one_letter_code
_entity_poly.pdbx_strand_id
1 'polypeptide(L)' 'MSEDETVDEAGTDEEVTEPDAEEIEAERQERLDPEKRPNNAEVDNTQRDFDEEKGEFLDDSDESDLTDEERAVTADG' A
#
# COMPACT_ATOMS: atom_id res chain seq x y z
N MET A 1 -36.03 14.05 11.21
CA MET A 1 -36.35 12.68 10.78
C MET A 1 -35.15 11.85 11.15
N SER A 2 -35.35 10.92 12.06
CA SER A 2 -34.36 9.94 12.48
C SER A 2 -34.64 8.62 11.76
N GLU A 3 -33.60 7.78 11.69
CA GLU A 3 -33.54 6.41 11.19
C GLU A 3 -33.43 6.22 9.66
N ASP A 4 -32.24 5.81 9.18
CA ASP A 4 -31.97 4.46 8.66
C ASP A 4 -30.56 4.39 8.04
N GLU A 5 -29.59 3.84 8.78
CA GLU A 5 -28.43 3.17 8.16
C GLU A 5 -28.01 2.06 9.13
N THR A 6 -28.68 0.92 8.99
CA THR A 6 -28.24 -0.34 9.60
C THR A 6 -26.96 -0.76 8.88
N VAL A 7 -25.81 -0.48 9.49
CA VAL A 7 -24.53 -1.06 9.10
C VAL A 7 -24.68 -2.58 9.22
N ASP A 8 -24.73 -3.24 8.07
CA ASP A 8 -24.76 -4.69 7.94
C ASP A 8 -23.45 -5.25 8.52
N GLU A 9 -23.60 -5.91 9.67
CA GLU A 9 -22.56 -6.63 10.39
C GLU A 9 -22.08 -7.83 9.55
N ALA A 10 -21.13 -7.58 8.66
CA ALA A 10 -20.42 -8.62 7.91
C ALA A 10 -18.92 -8.56 8.23
N GLY A 11 -18.60 -8.82 9.49
CA GLY A 11 -17.25 -9.10 9.94
C GLY A 11 -17.41 -9.87 11.23
N THR A 12 -17.48 -11.21 11.12
CA THR A 12 -17.33 -12.08 12.29
C THR A 12 -16.13 -11.57 13.06
N ASP A 13 -16.37 -11.09 14.29
CA ASP A 13 -15.36 -10.88 15.33
C ASP A 13 -14.81 -12.26 15.70
N GLU A 14 -14.16 -12.90 14.73
CA GLU A 14 -13.22 -13.95 14.98
C GLU A 14 -12.10 -13.23 15.69
N GLU A 15 -12.05 -13.40 17.01
CA GLU A 15 -10.98 -12.95 17.88
C GLU A 15 -9.67 -12.99 17.09
N VAL A 16 -9.21 -11.83 16.61
CA VAL A 16 -7.97 -11.73 15.85
C VAL A 16 -6.87 -11.98 16.87
N THR A 17 -6.58 -13.25 17.10
CA THR A 17 -5.38 -13.70 17.75
C THR A 17 -4.24 -13.14 16.91
N GLU A 18 -3.33 -12.39 17.54
CA GLU A 18 -2.19 -11.81 16.84
C GLU A 18 -1.50 -12.93 16.04
N PRO A 19 -1.50 -12.86 14.70
CA PRO A 19 -0.99 -13.96 13.90
C PRO A 19 0.49 -14.14 14.22
N ASP A 20 0.93 -15.39 14.27
CA ASP A 20 2.34 -15.71 14.55
C ASP A 20 3.23 -15.02 13.50
N ALA A 21 4.33 -14.41 13.94
CA ALA A 21 5.21 -13.67 13.04
C ALA A 21 5.75 -14.54 11.89
N GLU A 22 5.91 -15.85 12.13
CA GLU A 22 6.31 -16.82 11.09
C GLU A 22 5.20 -17.02 10.06
N GLU A 23 3.93 -16.98 10.47
CA GLU A 23 2.77 -17.10 9.59
C GLU A 23 2.61 -15.84 8.71
N ILE A 24 2.74 -14.65 9.31
CA ILE A 24 2.70 -13.37 8.57
C ILE A 24 3.80 -13.33 7.52
N GLU A 25 5.02 -13.73 7.87
CA GLU A 25 6.14 -13.72 6.92
C GLU A 25 5.92 -14.73 5.81
N ALA A 26 5.42 -15.93 6.11
CA ALA A 26 5.09 -16.92 5.10
C ALA A 26 4.05 -16.40 4.09
N GLU A 27 2.99 -15.75 4.57
CA GLU A 27 1.98 -15.13 3.69
C GLU A 27 2.56 -13.97 2.87
N ARG A 28 3.40 -13.11 3.47
CA ARG A 28 4.08 -12.03 2.75
C ARG A 28 4.94 -12.57 1.61
N GLN A 29 5.72 -13.61 1.87
CA GLN A 29 6.55 -14.26 0.86
C GLN A 29 5.70 -14.83 -0.27
N GLU A 30 4.59 -15.50 0.04
CA GLU A 30 3.67 -16.02 -0.98
C GLU A 30 3.07 -14.91 -1.85
N ARG A 31 2.65 -13.80 -1.24
CA ARG A 31 2.02 -12.69 -1.97
C ARG A 31 3.01 -11.89 -2.82
N LEU A 32 4.28 -11.82 -2.40
CA LEU A 32 5.34 -11.11 -3.12
C LEU A 32 5.98 -11.96 -4.22
N ASP A 33 5.80 -13.28 -4.19
CA ASP A 33 6.36 -14.22 -5.17
C ASP A 33 5.85 -13.91 -6.59
N PRO A 34 6.75 -13.56 -7.55
CA PRO A 34 6.36 -13.29 -8.93
C PRO A 34 5.71 -14.49 -9.63
N GLU A 35 6.04 -15.72 -9.25
CA GLU A 35 5.45 -16.93 -9.85
C GLU A 35 4.00 -17.16 -9.42
N LYS A 36 3.59 -16.57 -8.29
CA LYS A 36 2.23 -16.66 -7.76
C LYS A 36 1.32 -15.51 -8.19
N ARG A 37 1.84 -14.57 -8.99
CA ARG A 37 1.02 -13.47 -9.53
C ARG A 37 -0.03 -14.01 -10.52
N PRO A 38 -1.22 -13.39 -10.62
CA PRO A 38 -2.21 -13.76 -11.62
C PRO A 38 -1.67 -13.65 -13.06
N ASN A 39 -2.18 -14.50 -13.95
CA ASN A 39 -1.85 -14.42 -15.37
C ASN A 39 -2.27 -13.06 -15.95
N ASN A 40 -1.34 -12.39 -16.65
CA ASN A 40 -1.50 -11.03 -17.19
C ASN A 40 -1.71 -9.94 -16.13
N ALA A 41 -1.28 -10.17 -14.89
CA ALA A 41 -1.16 -9.07 -13.92
C ALA A 41 -0.22 -8.00 -14.49
N GLU A 42 -0.73 -6.78 -14.64
CA GLU A 42 0.05 -5.65 -15.11
C GLU A 42 1.03 -5.23 -14.00
N VAL A 43 2.31 -5.18 -14.35
CA VAL A 43 3.36 -4.70 -13.45
C VAL A 43 3.66 -3.27 -13.86
N ASP A 44 3.39 -2.33 -12.96
CA ASP A 44 3.74 -0.93 -13.15
C ASP A 44 5.27 -0.79 -13.10
N ASN A 45 5.88 -0.49 -14.25
CA ASN A 45 7.31 -0.23 -14.41
C ASN A 45 7.59 1.26 -14.68
N THR A 46 6.64 2.15 -14.36
CA THR A 46 6.80 3.60 -14.55
C THR A 46 7.85 4.22 -13.62
N GLN A 47 8.38 3.46 -12.66
CA GLN A 47 9.40 3.92 -11.70
C GLN A 47 8.97 5.17 -10.91
N ARG A 48 7.67 5.32 -10.66
CA ARG A 48 7.14 6.42 -9.84
C ARG A 48 7.48 6.23 -8.37
N ASP A 49 7.84 7.33 -7.73
CA ASP A 49 8.09 7.38 -6.29
C ASP A 49 6.78 7.50 -5.51
N PHE A 50 6.72 6.91 -4.31
CA PHE A 50 5.57 6.99 -3.42
C PHE A 50 5.84 8.01 -2.30
N ASP A 51 4.97 9.02 -2.17
CA ASP A 51 5.01 10.02 -1.11
C ASP A 51 4.22 9.51 0.12
N GLU A 52 4.92 9.16 1.21
CA GLU A 52 4.32 8.63 2.43
C GLU A 52 3.52 9.65 3.23
N GLU A 53 3.82 10.95 3.10
CA GLU A 53 3.11 12.02 3.81
C GLU A 53 1.76 12.29 3.17
N LYS A 54 1.72 12.33 1.84
CA LYS A 54 0.49 12.57 1.07
C LYS A 54 -0.29 11.29 0.78
N GLY A 55 0.37 10.13 0.81
CA GLY A 55 -0.22 8.83 0.50
C GLY A 55 -0.52 8.66 -0.99
N GLU A 56 0.28 9.26 -1.87
CA GLU A 56 0.09 9.23 -3.32
C GLU A 56 1.38 8.92 -4.09
N PHE A 57 1.28 8.40 -5.31
CA PHE A 57 2.43 8.23 -6.20
C PHE A 57 2.69 9.55 -6.93
N LEU A 58 3.94 10.00 -6.92
CA LEU A 58 4.39 11.18 -7.64
C LEU A 58 4.40 10.87 -9.15
N ASP A 59 3.76 11.71 -9.94
CA ASP A 59 3.93 11.67 -11.39
C ASP A 59 5.26 12.34 -11.78
N ASP A 60 5.85 11.95 -12.91
CA ASP A 60 7.03 12.64 -13.46
C ASP A 60 6.78 14.14 -13.66
N SER A 61 5.53 14.56 -13.87
CA SER A 61 5.17 15.98 -13.94
C SER A 61 5.27 16.69 -12.59
N ASP A 62 5.06 15.99 -11.47
CA ASP A 62 5.09 16.53 -10.10
C ASP A 62 6.52 16.62 -9.54
N GLU A 63 7.47 15.82 -10.05
CA GLU A 63 8.93 15.93 -9.76
C GLU A 63 9.49 17.34 -10.07
N SER A 64 8.81 18.08 -10.95
CA SER A 64 9.16 19.46 -11.31
C SER A 64 8.59 20.55 -10.40
N ASP A 65 7.62 20.21 -9.54
CA ASP A 65 6.99 21.11 -8.56
C ASP A 65 7.55 20.91 -7.14
N LEU A 66 8.29 19.81 -6.90
CA LEU A 66 9.04 19.61 -5.67
C LEU A 66 10.11 20.70 -5.51
N THR A 67 10.11 21.36 -4.34
CA THR A 67 11.10 22.39 -4.03
C THR A 67 12.47 21.75 -3.79
N ASP A 68 13.55 22.50 -4.06
CA ASP A 68 14.94 22.06 -3.88
C ASP A 68 15.23 21.53 -2.45
N GLU A 69 14.43 21.97 -1.48
CA GLU A 69 14.49 21.57 -0.07
C GLU A 69 13.92 20.16 0.19
N GLU A 70 12.91 19.74 -0.58
CA GLU A 70 12.31 18.40 -0.48
C GLU A 70 13.10 17.34 -1.25
N ARG A 71 13.79 17.74 -2.32
CA ARG A 71 14.69 16.84 -3.07
C ARG A 71 15.98 16.51 -2.32
N ALA A 72 16.39 17.36 -1.37
CA ALA A 72 17.62 17.20 -0.61
C ALA A 72 17.54 16.17 0.54
N VAL A 73 16.34 15.84 1.02
CA VAL A 73 16.16 14.93 2.17
C VAL A 73 16.33 13.45 1.81
N THR A 74 16.17 13.08 0.54
CA THR A 74 16.30 11.69 0.05
C THR A 74 17.71 11.33 -0.42
N ALA A 75 18.63 12.29 -0.44
CA ALA A 75 19.99 12.12 -0.99
C ALA A 75 21.07 11.72 0.05
N ASP A 76 20.74 11.59 1.34
CA ASP A 76 21.68 11.16 2.39
C ASP A 76 21.11 9.95 3.17
N GLY A 77 21.46 8.76 2.69
CA GLY A 77 21.24 7.46 3.34
C GLY A 77 22.48 6.59 3.21
#